data_AF-A0A350ET66-F1
#
_entry.id   AF-A0A350ET66-F1
#
_cell.length_a   1.000
_cell.length_b   1.000
_cell.length_c   1.000
_cell.angle_alpha   90.00
_cell.angle_beta   90.00
_cell.angle_gamma   90.00
#
_symmetry.space_group_name_H-M   'P 1'
#
loop_
_entity.id
_entity.type
_entity.pdbx_description
1 polymer ?
#
loop_
_entity_poly.entity_id
_entity_poly.type
_entity_poly.pdbx_seq_one_letter_code
_entity_poly.pdbx_strand_id
1 'polypeptide(L)'
;AEQDVIAVELYLDNGQRAVLEVLPLVYSRGSGDAGCEMIVWCEMPGEMLADGTCKARWISRAPEPSCPWSHVSLPPALLQQIEEHLAGSNNSQLEGSAA
;
A
#
# COMPACT_ATOMS: atom_id res chain seq x y z
N ALA A 1 15.53 8.20 9.28
CA ALA A 1 15.35 6.99 8.47
C ALA A 1 14.36 7.35 7.40
N GLU A 2 14.80 7.49 6.15
CA GLU A 2 13.87 7.50 5.02
C GLU A 2 13.05 6.21 5.13
N GLN A 3 11.74 6.33 5.27
CA GLN A 3 10.87 5.17 5.16
C GLN A 3 10.89 4.78 3.68
N ASP A 4 11.26 3.54 3.37
CA ASP A 4 11.19 2.98 2.02
C ASP A 4 9.71 2.87 1.61
N VAL A 5 9.09 4.00 1.29
CA VAL A 5 7.71 4.05 0.79
C VAL A 5 7.75 3.76 -0.69
N ILE A 6 7.06 2.70 -1.12
CA ILE A 6 6.87 2.41 -2.54
C ILE A 6 5.63 3.18 -3.00
N ALA A 7 5.78 4.08 -3.97
CA ALA A 7 4.65 4.75 -4.61
C ALA A 7 4.50 4.22 -6.05
N VAL A 8 3.35 3.63 -6.36
CA VAL A 8 3.04 3.06 -7.67
C VAL A 8 1.81 3.74 -8.25
N GLU A 9 1.89 4.21 -9.49
CA GLU A 9 0.72 4.70 -10.21
C GLU A 9 -0.11 3.51 -10.73
N LEU A 10 -1.40 3.50 -10.44
CA LEU A 10 -2.35 2.49 -10.85
C LEU A 10 -3.41 3.09 -11.78
N TYR A 11 -3.89 2.25 -12.70
CA TYR A 11 -5.11 2.50 -13.45
C TYR A 11 -6.21 1.61 -12.89
N LEU A 12 -7.24 2.23 -12.33
CA LEU A 12 -8.40 1.52 -11.80
C LEU A 12 -9.32 1.09 -12.95
N ASP A 13 -10.14 0.07 -12.72
CA ASP A 13 -11.06 -0.48 -13.72
C ASP A 13 -12.11 0.54 -14.22
N ASN A 14 -12.35 1.59 -13.42
CA ASN A 14 -13.21 2.71 -13.80
C ASN A 14 -12.51 3.77 -14.67
N GLY A 15 -11.27 3.51 -15.10
CA GLY A 15 -10.45 4.41 -15.92
C GLY A 15 -9.80 5.56 -15.16
N GLN A 16 -9.92 5.62 -13.82
CA GLN A 16 -9.26 6.63 -13.01
C GLN A 16 -7.80 6.26 -12.72
N ARG A 17 -6.95 7.29 -12.68
CA ARG A 17 -5.59 7.17 -12.17
C ARG A 17 -5.64 7.20 -10.64
N ALA A 18 -4.86 6.34 -10.01
CA ALA A 18 -4.71 6.27 -8.57
C ALA A 18 -3.23 6.13 -8.20
N VAL A 19 -2.88 6.45 -6.97
CA VAL A 19 -1.54 6.18 -6.42
C VAL A 19 -1.68 5.16 -5.31
N LEU A 20 -0.93 4.07 -5.39
CA LEU A 20 -0.76 3.11 -4.31
C LEU A 20 0.52 3.43 -3.57
N GLU A 21 0.40 3.78 -2.30
CA GLU A 21 1.52 3.86 -1.37
C GLU A 21 1.59 2.57 -0.57
N VAL A 22 2.78 1.97 -0.56
CA VAL A 22 3.10 0.79 0.25
C VAL A 22 4.08 1.20 1.32
N LEU A 23 3.67 1.00 2.57
CA LEU A 23 4.48 1.25 3.73
C LEU A 23 5.02 -0.08 4.27
N PRO A 24 6.35 -0.22 4.44
CA PRO A 24 6.95 -1.38 5.08
C PRO A 24 6.48 -1.39 6.53
N LEU A 25 5.59 -2.33 6.89
CA LEU A 25 5.15 -2.42 8.27
C LEU A 25 6.11 -3.30 9.08
N VAL A 26 6.62 -2.72 10.15
CA VAL A 26 7.39 -3.40 11.19
C VAL A 26 6.38 -3.92 12.24
N TYR A 27 6.14 -5.24 12.22
CA TYR A 27 5.46 -6.06 13.24
C TYR A 27 4.08 -5.58 13.78
N SER A 28 3.03 -6.34 13.47
CA SER A 28 1.84 -6.41 14.32
C SER A 28 2.09 -7.41 15.46
N ARG A 29 1.86 -6.99 16.70
CA ARG A 29 1.93 -7.85 17.89
C ARG A 29 1.01 -9.07 17.72
N GLY A 30 1.59 -10.27 17.52
CA GLY A 30 0.95 -11.53 17.88
C GLY A 30 0.81 -12.61 16.81
N SER A 31 0.98 -12.31 15.53
CA SER A 31 0.97 -13.31 14.45
C SER A 31 2.11 -13.01 13.51
N GLY A 32 3.06 -13.94 13.38
CA GLY A 32 4.35 -13.76 12.70
C GLY A 32 4.31 -13.50 11.19
N ASP A 33 3.20 -13.01 10.65
CA ASP A 33 3.09 -12.55 9.27
C ASP A 33 3.45 -11.07 9.21
N ALA A 34 4.67 -10.80 8.73
CA ALA A 34 5.05 -9.45 8.33
C ALA A 34 4.25 -9.08 7.06
N GLY A 35 3.24 -8.24 7.20
CA GLY A 35 2.48 -7.68 6.09
C GLY A 35 2.79 -6.19 5.90
N CYS A 36 2.78 -5.70 4.66
CA CYS A 36 2.91 -4.27 4.40
C CYS A 36 1.56 -3.52 4.53
N GLU A 37 1.64 -2.23 4.81
CA GLU A 37 0.50 -1.34 4.74
C GLU A 37 0.31 -0.82 3.32
N MET A 38 -0.93 -0.81 2.84
CA MET A 38 -1.25 -0.37 1.48
C MET A 38 -2.36 0.67 1.51
N ILE A 39 -2.07 1.83 0.94
CA ILE A 39 -2.96 2.99 0.87
C ILE A 39 -3.16 3.35 -0.60
N VAL A 40 -4.41 3.35 -1.06
CA VAL A 40 -4.77 3.85 -2.38
C VAL A 40 -5.34 5.26 -2.27
N TRP A 41 -4.78 6.16 -3.05
CA TRP A 41 -5.25 7.53 -3.23
C TRP A 41 -6.08 7.59 -4.50
N CYS A 42 -7.40 7.68 -4.35
CA CYS A 42 -8.33 7.74 -5.49
C CYS A 42 -9.62 8.48 -5.13
N GLU A 43 -10.54 8.54 -6.10
CA GLU A 43 -11.92 8.99 -5.91
C GLU A 43 -12.84 7.77 -6.11
N MET A 44 -13.93 7.67 -5.38
CA MET A 44 -14.95 6.65 -5.67
C MET A 44 -15.98 7.20 -6.66
N PRO A 45 -16.66 6.33 -7.43
CA PRO A 45 -17.79 6.77 -8.25
C PRO A 45 -18.82 7.53 -7.41
N GLY A 46 -19.14 8.76 -7.84
CA GLY A 46 -20.10 9.63 -7.14
C GLY A 46 -19.50 10.48 -6.01
N GLU A 47 -18.21 10.36 -5.70
CA GLU A 47 -17.53 11.34 -4.87
C GLU A 47 -17.14 12.57 -5.70
N MET A 48 -17.64 13.74 -5.31
CA MET A 48 -17.05 15.02 -5.70
C MET A 48 -16.19 15.52 -4.54
N LEU A 49 -14.89 15.63 -4.76
CA LEU A 49 -13.98 16.24 -3.79
C LEU A 49 -13.98 17.75 -4.05
N ALA A 50 -14.31 18.53 -3.02
CA ALA A 50 -14.56 19.96 -3.14
C ALA A 50 -13.31 20.78 -3.52
N ASP A 51 -12.13 20.17 -3.43
CA ASP A 51 -10.82 20.81 -3.50
C ASP A 51 -9.81 20.07 -4.41
N GLY A 52 -10.23 19.02 -5.11
CA GLY A 52 -9.34 18.20 -5.94
C GLY A 52 -8.36 17.32 -5.16
N THR A 53 -8.55 17.18 -3.85
CA THR A 53 -7.67 16.37 -2.99
C THR A 53 -8.15 14.91 -2.97
N CYS A 54 -7.45 13.99 -3.64
CA CYS A 54 -7.78 12.56 -3.60
C CYS A 54 -7.80 12.01 -2.15
N LYS A 55 -8.76 11.14 -1.82
CA LYS A 55 -8.86 10.53 -0.48
C LYS A 55 -7.94 9.32 -0.36
N ALA A 56 -7.20 9.26 0.74
CA ALA A 56 -6.44 8.07 1.16
C ALA A 56 -7.37 6.95 1.63
N ARG A 57 -7.13 5.73 1.15
CA ARG A 57 -7.91 4.54 1.50
C ARG A 57 -7.00 3.37 1.83
N TRP A 58 -7.05 2.92 3.07
CA TRP A 58 -6.35 1.72 3.50
C TRP A 58 -7.06 0.49 2.94
N ILE A 59 -6.36 -0.25 2.08
CA ILE A 59 -6.89 -1.46 1.46
C ILE A 59 -6.38 -2.73 2.17
N SER A 60 -5.19 -2.69 2.76
CA SER A 60 -4.68 -3.82 3.57
C SER A 60 -5.35 -3.90 4.95
N ARG A 61 -5.86 -2.77 5.46
CA ARG A 61 -6.58 -2.65 6.74
C ARG A 61 -7.73 -1.65 6.63
N ALA A 62 -8.74 -1.98 5.84
CA ALA A 62 -9.95 -1.16 5.83
C ALA A 62 -10.56 -1.07 7.24
N PRO A 63 -11.06 0.10 7.67
CA PRO A 63 -11.66 0.26 9.00
C PRO A 63 -12.82 -0.71 9.25
N GLU A 64 -13.61 -0.98 8.21
CA GLU A 64 -14.74 -1.90 8.22
C GLU A 64 -14.81 -2.69 6.91
N PRO A 65 -15.26 -3.97 6.92
CA PRO A 65 -15.45 -4.76 5.70
C PRO A 65 -16.54 -4.21 4.76
N SER A 66 -17.42 -3.36 5.26
CA SER A 66 -18.47 -2.69 4.48
C SER A 66 -17.93 -1.54 3.62
N CYS A 67 -16.68 -1.11 3.84
CA CYS A 67 -16.07 -0.06 3.04
C CYS A 67 -15.99 -0.53 1.57
N PRO A 68 -16.54 0.22 0.60
CA PRO A 68 -16.53 -0.19 -0.81
C PRO A 68 -15.14 -0.46 -1.37
N TRP A 69 -14.12 0.22 -0.85
CA TRP A 69 -12.71 0.06 -1.22
C TRP A 69 -11.97 -1.06 -0.48
N SER A 70 -12.58 -1.69 0.52
CA SER A 70 -11.98 -2.83 1.23
C SER A 70 -11.85 -4.08 0.35
N HIS A 71 -12.54 -4.11 -0.79
CA HIS A 71 -12.52 -5.20 -1.76
C HIS A 71 -11.60 -4.95 -2.96
N VAL A 72 -10.78 -3.89 -2.92
CA VAL A 72 -9.80 -3.61 -3.97
C VAL A 72 -8.82 -4.77 -4.04
N SER A 73 -8.84 -5.47 -5.18
CA SER A 73 -7.92 -6.57 -5.46
C SER A 73 -6.75 -6.02 -6.27
N LEU A 74 -5.52 -6.26 -5.82
CA LEU A 74 -4.32 -5.92 -6.56
C LEU A 74 -3.91 -7.08 -7.49
N PRO A 75 -3.34 -6.79 -8.68
CA PRO A 75 -2.78 -7.82 -9.52
C PRO A 75 -1.72 -8.66 -8.78
N PRO A 76 -1.71 -10.00 -8.89
CA PRO A 76 -0.73 -10.85 -8.20
C PRO A 76 0.72 -10.50 -8.53
N ALA A 77 0.99 -10.08 -9.78
CA ALA A 77 2.33 -9.65 -10.20
C ALA A 77 2.80 -8.39 -9.47
N LEU A 78 1.89 -7.44 -9.19
CA LEU A 78 2.21 -6.24 -8.43
C LEU A 78 2.52 -6.59 -6.97
N LEU A 79 1.74 -7.49 -6.37
CA LEU A 79 2.00 -7.99 -5.02
C LEU A 79 3.38 -8.63 -4.92
N GLN A 80 3.73 -9.49 -5.88
CA GLN A 80 5.06 -10.12 -5.93
C GLN A 80 6.19 -9.08 -6.04
N GLN A 81 6.04 -8.07 -6.91
CA GLN A 81 7.04 -7.01 -7.04
C GLN A 81 7.23 -6.20 -5.75
N ILE A 82 6.12 -5.94 -5.05
CA ILE A 82 6.15 -5.26 -3.74
C ILE A 82 6.90 -6.13 -2.73
N GLU A 83 6.58 -7.42 -2.64
CA GLU A 83 7.26 -8.35 -1.73
C GLU A 83 8.77 -8.47 -2.02
N GLU A 84 9.14 -8.59 -3.29
CA GLU A 84 10.54 -8.65 -3.72
C GLU A 84 11.30 -7.36 -3.36
N HIS A 85 10.69 -6.20 -3.57
CA HIS A 85 11.29 -4.91 -3.21
C HIS A 85 11.51 -4.79 -1.70
N LEU A 86 10.49 -5.13 -0.90
CA LEU A 86 10.56 -5.08 0.55
C LEU A 86 11.58 -6.09 1.13
N ALA A 87 11.68 -7.28 0.54
CA ALA A 87 12.68 -8.28 0.92
C ALA A 87 14.11 -7.81 0.60
N GLY A 88 14.32 -7.14 -0.54
CA GLY A 88 15.60 -6.55 -0.93
C GLY A 88 16.05 -5.41 0.00
N SER A 89 15.14 -4.53 0.40
CA SER A 89 15.41 -3.47 1.37
C SER A 89 15.81 -4.02 2.74
N ASN A 90 15.12 -5.05 3.24
CA ASN A 90 15.44 -5.68 4.53
C ASN A 90 16.84 -6.31 4.56
N ASN A 91 17.32 -6.84 3.43
CA ASN A 91 18.64 -7.47 3.37
C ASN A 91 19.78 -6.44 3.43
N SER A 92 19.53 -5.23 2.95
CA SER A 92 20.49 -4.11 2.94
C SER A 92 20.71 -3.51 4.33
N GLN A 93 19.73 -3.66 5.23
CA GLN A 93 19.80 -3.13 6.60
C GLN A 93 20.58 -4.04 7.57
N LEU A 94 20.73 -5.33 7.26
CA LEU A 94 21.49 -6.28 8.09
C LEU A 94 23.01 -6.21 7.86
N GLU A 95 23.47 -5.78 6.68
CA GLU A 95 24.91 -5.66 6.40
C GLU A 95 25.55 -4.37 6.97
N GLY A 96 24.75 -3.41 7.44
CA GLY A 96 25.23 -2.15 8.01
C GLY A 96 25.44 -2.13 9.53
N SER A 97 25.18 -3.23 10.25
CA SER A 97 25.24 -3.30 11.72
C SER A 97 26.35 -4.21 12.26
N ALA A 98 27.47 -4.28 11.54
CA ALA A 98 28.70 -4.95 11.99
C ALA A 98 29.92 -4.09 11.63
N ALA A 99 30.14 -2.99 12.36
CA ALA A 99 31.41 -2.29 12.43
C ALA A 99 31.57 -1.62 13.80
#